data_AF-A0A935V3Z6-F1
#
_entry.id   AF-A0A935V3Z6-F1
#
_cell.length_a   1.000
_cell.length_b   1.000
_cell.length_c   1.000
_cell.angle_alpha   90.00
_cell.angle_beta   90.00
_cell.angle_gamma   90.00
#
_symmetry.space_group_name_H-M   'P 1'
#
loop_
_entity.id
_entity.type
_entity.pdbx_description
1 polymer ?
#
loop_
_entity_poly.entity_id
_entity_poly.type
_entity_poly.pdbx_seq_one_letter_code
_entity_poly.pdbx_strand_id
1 'polypeptide(L)'
;MRRAIWVLGFVSLLMDVSSELIHSLLRIRDVPGFEFILIHCGNTQADTSGCLLVGTGAVTGEGNMSISGSRFAPRRLYAQVVDAAESGSLEIEFMDNDR
;
A
#
# COMPACT_ATOMS: atom_id res chain seq x y z
N MET A 1 1.94 3.29 21.37
CA MET A 1 1.02 3.10 20.23
C MET A 1 0.99 4.40 19.45
N ARG A 2 1.75 4.50 18.35
CA ARG A 2 1.80 5.71 17.53
C ARG A 2 0.78 5.56 16.42
N ARG A 3 -0.36 6.26 16.55
CA ARG A 3 -1.35 6.38 15.48
C ARG A 3 -0.77 7.29 14.41
N ALA A 4 -0.56 6.78 13.21
CA ALA A 4 -0.34 7.60 12.02
C ALA A 4 -1.65 7.60 11.24
N ILE A 5 -2.38 8.71 11.34
CA ILE A 5 -3.49 9.13 10.47
C ILE A 5 -2.86 10.33 9.72
N TRP A 6 -2.94 10.53 8.40
CA TRP A 6 -4.11 10.90 7.61
C TRP A 6 -3.82 10.66 6.11
N VAL A 7 -4.63 9.83 5.44
CA VAL A 7 -4.77 9.87 3.98
C VAL A 7 -5.96 10.78 3.67
N LEU A 8 -5.83 12.08 3.90
CA LEU A 8 -6.89 13.03 3.51
C LEU A 8 -6.32 14.27 2.84
N GLY A 9 -6.47 14.27 1.53
CA GLY A 9 -6.20 15.37 0.63
C GLY A 9 -6.56 14.96 -0.78
N PHE A 10 -7.86 14.72 -1.02
CA PHE A 10 -8.46 14.54 -2.34
C PHE A 10 -8.20 13.18 -3.02
N VAL A 11 -9.25 12.38 -3.19
CA VAL A 11 -9.32 11.25 -4.16
C VAL A 11 -9.46 11.78 -5.60
N SER A 12 -8.77 12.87 -5.90
CA SER A 12 -8.64 13.40 -7.25
C SER A 12 -7.28 14.10 -7.34
N LEU A 13 -6.51 13.77 -8.39
CA LEU A 13 -5.12 14.17 -8.67
C LEU A 13 -4.08 13.52 -7.74
N LEU A 14 -3.46 12.38 -8.06
CA LEU A 14 -2.98 11.93 -9.36
C LEU A 14 -2.89 10.40 -9.32
N MET A 15 -3.82 9.73 -10.01
CA MET A 15 -3.37 8.62 -10.85
C MET A 15 -2.47 9.27 -11.90
N ASP A 16 -1.17 9.37 -11.62
CA ASP A 16 -0.22 10.11 -12.45
C ASP A 16 -0.04 9.37 -13.77
N VAL A 17 -0.80 9.68 -14.81
CA VAL A 17 -0.78 8.98 -16.12
C VAL A 17 0.55 9.22 -16.86
N SER A 18 1.61 8.47 -16.54
CA SER A 18 2.95 8.52 -17.17
C SER A 18 3.57 7.14 -17.51
N SER A 19 3.18 6.56 -18.66
CA SER A 19 3.63 5.25 -19.22
C SER A 19 3.05 3.92 -18.66
N GLU A 20 1.85 3.58 -19.16
CA GLU A 20 1.19 2.28 -19.38
C GLU A 20 0.97 1.18 -18.31
N LEU A 21 1.50 1.24 -17.07
CA LEU A 21 1.04 0.27 -16.03
C LEU A 21 1.20 0.74 -14.57
N ILE A 22 1.81 1.91 -14.35
CA ILE A 22 2.30 2.37 -13.03
C ILE A 22 1.32 3.37 -12.36
N HIS A 23 0.29 3.84 -13.05
CA HIS A 23 -0.49 5.04 -12.63
C HIS A 23 -1.68 4.75 -11.76
N SER A 24 -2.01 3.49 -11.60
CA SER A 24 -3.07 3.05 -10.71
C SER A 24 -2.46 2.49 -9.43
N LEU A 25 -1.36 3.09 -8.93
CA LEU A 25 -0.70 2.66 -7.69
C LEU A 25 -0.93 3.66 -6.55
N LEU A 26 -1.43 3.18 -5.41
CA LEU A 26 -1.49 3.96 -4.18
C LEU A 26 -0.07 4.31 -3.75
N ARG A 27 0.14 5.58 -3.43
CA ARG A 27 1.41 6.10 -2.92
C ARG A 27 1.21 6.68 -1.53
N ILE A 28 2.13 6.38 -0.63
CA ILE A 28 2.23 7.03 0.68
C ILE A 28 3.01 8.34 0.51
N ARG A 29 2.45 9.42 1.06
CA ARG A 29 3.01 10.78 1.04
C ARG A 29 3.46 11.17 2.45
N ASP A 30 4.22 12.25 2.53
CA ASP A 30 4.59 12.91 3.79
C ASP A 30 5.36 12.02 4.78
N VAL A 31 6.16 11.09 4.26
CA VAL A 31 7.10 10.29 5.05
C VAL A 31 8.46 10.99 5.09
N PRO A 32 8.92 11.48 6.26
CA PRO A 32 10.16 12.24 6.34
C PRO A 32 11.36 11.47 5.80
N GLY A 33 12.05 12.03 4.80
CA GLY A 33 13.24 11.43 4.20
C GLY A 33 12.96 10.34 3.15
N PHE A 34 11.69 10.08 2.82
CA PHE A 34 11.32 9.07 1.83
C PHE A 34 10.32 9.63 0.81
N GLU A 35 10.53 9.29 -0.45
CA GLU A 35 9.62 9.59 -1.55
C GLU A 35 9.33 8.32 -2.35
N PHE A 36 8.27 8.37 -3.16
CA PHE A 36 7.86 7.28 -4.06
C PHE A 36 7.59 5.94 -3.37
N ILE A 37 7.05 5.96 -2.14
CA ILE A 37 6.62 4.75 -1.43
C ILE A 37 5.30 4.26 -2.03
N LEU A 38 5.35 3.20 -2.83
CA LEU A 38 4.19 2.61 -3.48
C LEU A 38 3.63 1.42 -2.69
N ILE A 39 2.35 1.13 -2.90
CA ILE A 39 1.73 -0.14 -2.51
C ILE A 39 1.53 -0.98 -3.77
N HIS A 40 2.20 -2.12 -3.87
CA HIS A 40 2.18 -2.94 -5.09
C HIS A 40 2.23 -4.44 -4.81
N CYS A 41 2.08 -5.23 -5.88
CA CYS A 41 2.21 -6.68 -5.80
C CYS A 41 3.69 -7.10 -5.72
N GLY A 42 3.95 -8.11 -4.90
CA GLY A 42 5.24 -8.76 -4.72
C GLY A 42 5.08 -9.82 -3.63
N ASN A 43 6.05 -10.70 -3.47
CA ASN A 43 5.92 -11.87 -2.61
C ASN A 43 6.99 -11.93 -1.52
N THR A 44 8.13 -11.30 -1.73
CA THR A 44 9.30 -11.41 -0.84
C THR A 44 10.02 -10.06 -0.72
N GLN A 45 10.96 -9.97 0.23
CA GLN A 45 11.84 -8.82 0.38
C GLN A 45 12.62 -8.45 -0.90
N ALA A 46 12.85 -9.40 -1.80
CA ALA A 46 13.53 -9.14 -3.07
C ALA A 46 12.65 -8.39 -4.09
N ASP A 47 11.33 -8.40 -3.90
CA ASP A 47 10.37 -7.71 -4.76
C ASP A 47 10.14 -6.26 -4.33
N THR A 48 10.84 -5.76 -3.31
CA THR A 48 10.69 -4.40 -2.82
C THR A 48 12.04 -3.71 -2.59
N SER A 49 12.08 -2.40 -2.82
CA SER A 49 13.19 -1.53 -2.44
C SER A 49 12.78 -0.55 -1.34
N GLY A 50 11.82 -0.94 -0.49
CA GLY A 50 11.21 -0.10 0.54
C GLY A 50 9.75 0.30 0.26
N CYS A 51 9.16 -0.21 -0.82
CA CYS A 51 7.72 -0.13 -1.07
C CYS A 51 6.96 -1.19 -0.25
N LEU A 52 5.66 -0.97 -0.06
CA LEU A 52 4.80 -1.90 0.64
C LEU A 52 4.26 -2.97 -0.32
N LEU A 53 4.42 -4.24 0.07
CA LEU A 53 3.85 -5.37 -0.65
C LEU A 53 2.47 -5.72 -0.10
N VAL A 54 1.51 -5.94 -1.00
CA VAL A 54 0.14 -6.30 -0.62
C VAL A 54 -0.23 -7.70 -1.12
N GLY A 55 -0.93 -8.46 -0.29
CA GLY A 55 -1.46 -9.78 -0.59
C GLY A 55 -2.73 -10.10 0.18
N THR A 56 -3.31 -11.27 -0.10
CA THR A 56 -4.47 -11.78 0.65
C THR A 56 -4.07 -12.67 1.82
N GLY A 57 -2.76 -12.94 1.98
CA GLY A 57 -2.20 -13.66 3.10
C GLY A 57 -0.72 -13.31 3.28
N ALA A 58 -0.22 -13.46 4.50
CA ALA A 58 1.16 -13.20 4.87
C ALA A 58 1.70 -14.30 5.78
N VAL A 59 2.98 -14.62 5.63
CA VAL A 59 3.80 -15.37 6.57
C VAL A 59 4.75 -14.37 7.20
N THR A 60 4.76 -14.26 8.52
CA THR A 60 5.52 -13.24 9.28
C THR A 60 6.58 -13.87 10.20
N GLY A 61 7.23 -14.93 9.72
CA GLY A 61 8.32 -15.57 10.47
C GLY A 61 9.64 -14.82 10.24
N GLU A 62 10.44 -14.63 11.29
CA GLU A 62 11.79 -14.06 11.18
C GLU A 62 12.60 -14.84 10.14
N GLY A 63 13.11 -14.14 9.12
CA GLY A 63 13.86 -14.74 8.01
C GLY A 63 13.02 -15.59 7.02
N ASN A 64 11.71 -15.71 7.20
CA ASN A 64 10.79 -16.45 6.33
C ASN A 64 9.50 -15.66 6.04
N MET A 65 9.65 -14.36 5.81
CA MET A 65 8.52 -13.49 5.48
C MET A 65 8.12 -13.67 4.02
N SER A 66 6.82 -13.84 3.78
CA SER A 66 6.30 -13.90 2.42
C SER A 66 4.85 -13.44 2.33
N ILE A 67 4.46 -12.97 1.16
CA ILE A 67 3.12 -12.54 0.81
C ILE A 67 2.52 -13.51 -0.20
N SER A 68 1.23 -13.82 -0.08
CA SER A 68 0.48 -14.66 -1.03
C SER A 68 -0.73 -13.92 -1.63
N GLY A 69 -1.20 -14.35 -2.81
CA GLY A 69 -2.34 -13.70 -3.49
C GLY A 69 -2.07 -12.28 -3.98
N SER A 70 -0.80 -11.89 -4.09
CA SER A 70 -0.33 -10.55 -4.44
C SER A 70 -0.86 -10.02 -5.78
N ARG A 71 -1.21 -10.88 -6.73
CA ARG A 71 -1.82 -10.47 -8.01
C ARG A 71 -3.24 -9.91 -7.89
N PHE A 72 -4.01 -10.39 -6.91
CA PHE A 72 -5.42 -10.00 -6.74
C PHE A 72 -5.60 -8.92 -5.68
N ALA A 73 -4.67 -8.83 -4.74
CA ALA A 73 -4.77 -7.95 -3.60
C ALA A 73 -4.81 -6.45 -3.95
N PRO A 74 -4.00 -5.92 -4.90
CA PRO A 74 -4.07 -4.52 -5.27
C PRO A 74 -5.48 -4.12 -5.73
N ARG A 75 -6.12 -4.92 -6.60
CA ARG A 75 -7.48 -4.64 -7.08
C ARG A 75 -8.51 -4.58 -5.96
N ARG A 76 -8.40 -5.46 -4.95
CA ARG A 76 -9.28 -5.43 -3.78
C ARG A 76 -9.03 -4.21 -2.91
N LEU A 77 -7.76 -3.87 -2.69
CA LEU A 77 -7.37 -2.69 -1.93
C LEU A 77 -7.90 -1.41 -2.60
N TYR A 78 -7.77 -1.26 -3.93
CA TYR A 78 -8.33 -0.11 -4.65
C TYR A 78 -9.82 0.05 -4.44
N ALA A 79 -10.59 -1.04 -4.53
CA ALA A 79 -12.03 -0.99 -4.30
C ALA A 79 -12.34 -0.48 -2.89
N GLN A 80 -11.68 -1.02 -1.85
CA GLN A 80 -11.87 -0.58 -0.47
C GLN A 80 -11.50 0.89 -0.26
N VAL A 81 -10.42 1.35 -0.89
CA VAL A 81 -9.96 2.74 -0.78
C VAL A 81 -10.94 3.70 -1.46
N VAL A 82 -11.45 3.35 -2.64
CA VAL A 82 -12.47 4.14 -3.34
C VAL A 82 -13.74 4.22 -2.49
N ASP A 83 -14.26 3.08 -2.02
CA ASP A 83 -15.48 3.04 -1.21
C ASP A 83 -15.33 3.88 0.08
N ALA A 84 -14.20 3.75 0.78
CA ALA A 84 -13.92 4.50 2.00
C ALA A 84 -13.77 6.00 1.73
N ALA A 85 -13.11 6.38 0.63
CA ALA A 85 -13.00 7.77 0.23
C ALA A 85 -14.35 8.40 -0.13
N GLU A 86 -15.21 7.68 -0.84
CA GLU A 86 -16.58 8.13 -1.16
C GLU A 86 -17.42 8.30 0.11
N SER A 87 -17.19 7.47 1.14
CA SER A 87 -17.84 7.61 2.45
C SER A 87 -17.34 8.81 3.28
N GLY A 88 -16.29 9.51 2.83
CA GLY A 88 -15.72 10.68 3.50
C GLY A 88 -14.73 10.36 4.63
N SER A 89 -14.39 9.08 4.84
CA SER A 89 -13.44 8.65 5.87
C SER A 89 -12.56 7.51 5.35
N LEU A 90 -11.31 7.82 5.05
CA LEU A 90 -10.31 6.85 4.59
C LEU A 90 -9.15 6.78 5.59
N GLU A 91 -9.00 5.63 6.25
CA GLU A 91 -7.89 5.34 7.16
C GLU A 91 -7.24 4.00 6.78
N ILE A 92 -5.91 3.95 6.84
CA ILE A 92 -5.11 2.74 6.66
C ILE A 92 -4.24 2.57 7.90
N GLU A 93 -4.30 1.41 8.53
CA GLU A 93 -3.45 1.03 9.66
C GLU A 93 -2.32 0.11 9.18
N PHE A 94 -1.09 0.40 9.62
CA PHE A 94 0.08 -0.45 9.39
C PHE A 94 0.47 -1.12 10.71
N MET A 95 0.57 -2.45 10.68
CA MET A 95 1.01 -3.27 11.81
C MET A 95 2.33 -3.92 11.47
N ASP A 96 3.33 -3.73 12.34
CA ASP A 96 4.62 -4.41 12.29
C ASP A 96 4.52 -5.68 13.14
N ASN A 97 4.65 -6.84 12.48
CA ASN A 97 4.57 -8.15 13.11
C ASN A 97 5.94 -8.83 13.21
N ASP A 98 7.03 -8.11 12.95
CA ASP A 98 8.39 -8.65 12.93
C ASP A 98 9.02 -8.74 14.34
N ARG A 99 8.22 -8.60 15.40
CA ARG A 99 8.65 -8.55 16.81
C ARG A 99 7.83 -9.43 17.74
#